data_AF-A0A2T0RMT0-F1
#
_entry.id   AF-A0A2T0RMT0-F1
#
_cell.length_a   1.000
_cell.length_b   1.000
_cell.length_c   1.000
_cell.angle_alpha   90.00
_cell.angle_beta   90.00
_cell.angle_gamma   90.00
#
_symmetry.space_group_name_H-M   'P 1'
#
loop_
_entity.id
_entity.type
_entity.pdbx_description
1 polymer ?
#
loop_
_entity_poly.entity_id
_entity_poly.type
_entity_poly.pdbx_seq_one_letter_code
_entity_poly.pdbx_strand_id
1 'polypeptide(L)'
;MADDDFTITLTHDQALILSDWLHTMLMGDTPEFDALVNRDPAVWSPVYAISGALETTLVEVFKPDYLDLVAAARERLLDSLGEIGRPPNNTTQA
;
A
#
# COMPACT_ATOMS: atom_id res chain seq x y z
N MET A 1 25.22 -3.88 -18.01
CA MET A 1 25.31 -4.84 -16.88
C MET A 1 23.89 -5.36 -16.72
N ALA A 2 23.68 -6.67 -16.65
CA ALA A 2 22.35 -7.16 -16.30
C ALA A 2 22.16 -6.78 -14.84
N ASP A 3 21.33 -5.77 -14.58
CA ASP A 3 20.86 -5.53 -13.23
C ASP A 3 20.12 -6.80 -12.79
N ASP A 4 20.48 -7.34 -11.63
CA ASP A 4 19.74 -8.45 -11.06
C ASP A 4 18.35 -7.94 -10.67
N ASP A 5 17.31 -8.51 -11.30
CA ASP A 5 15.92 -8.17 -10.95
C ASP A 5 15.59 -8.71 -9.55
N PHE A 6 15.16 -7.82 -8.65
CA PHE A 6 14.68 -8.20 -7.33
C PHE A 6 13.18 -8.53 -7.38
N THR A 7 12.81 -9.72 -6.92
CA THR A 7 11.40 -10.15 -6.85
C THR A 7 10.85 -9.98 -5.43
N ILE A 8 9.74 -9.26 -5.30
CA ILE A 8 8.95 -9.13 -4.08
C ILE A 8 7.61 -9.85 -4.29
N THR A 9 7.28 -10.80 -3.42
CA THR A 9 6.00 -11.51 -3.48
C THR A 9 5.03 -10.94 -2.46
N LEU A 10 3.84 -10.57 -2.91
CA LEU A 10 2.74 -10.11 -2.07
C LEU A 10 1.58 -11.10 -2.15
N THR A 11 0.88 -11.29 -1.03
CA THR A 11 -0.46 -11.88 -1.05
C THR A 11 -1.43 -10.95 -1.78
N HIS A 12 -2.56 -11.48 -2.24
CA HIS A 12 -3.58 -10.66 -2.92
C HIS A 12 -4.08 -9.51 -2.05
N ASP A 13 -4.32 -9.77 -0.76
CA ASP A 13 -4.73 -8.72 0.20
C ASP A 13 -3.67 -7.64 0.36
N GLN A 14 -2.39 -8.01 0.46
CA GLN A 14 -1.28 -7.05 0.54
C GLN A 14 -1.18 -6.22 -0.73
N ALA A 15 -1.34 -6.84 -1.91
CA ALA A 15 -1.29 -6.15 -3.19
C ALA A 15 -2.43 -5.14 -3.33
N LEU A 16 -3.66 -5.52 -2.94
CA LEU A 16 -4.82 -4.61 -2.94
C LEU A 16 -4.60 -3.40 -2.03
N ILE A 17 -4.17 -3.62 -0.78
CA ILE A 17 -3.94 -2.52 0.16
C ILE A 17 -2.79 -1.62 -0.30
N LEU A 18 -1.70 -2.19 -0.79
CA LEU A 18 -0.56 -1.40 -1.25
C LEU A 18 -0.91 -0.59 -2.50
N SER A 19 -1.66 -1.16 -3.44
CA SER A 19 -2.12 -0.47 -4.64
C SER A 19 -3.03 0.70 -4.30
N ASP A 20 -4.02 0.49 -3.42
CA ASP A 20 -4.94 1.54 -2.96
C ASP A 20 -4.21 2.69 -2.27
N TRP A 21 -3.27 2.35 -1.38
CA TRP A 21 -2.47 3.33 -0.66
C TRP A 21 -1.54 4.12 -1.59
N LEU A 22 -0.83 3.46 -2.51
CA LEU A 22 0.03 4.12 -3.48
C LEU A 22 -0.77 5.04 -4.40
N HIS A 23 -1.93 4.61 -4.90
CA HIS A 23 -2.79 5.45 -5.71
C HIS A 23 -3.20 6.72 -4.95
N THR A 24 -3.58 6.60 -3.67
CA THR A 24 -3.95 7.74 -2.83
C THR A 24 -2.78 8.69 -2.59
N MET A 25 -1.57 8.16 -2.35
CA MET A 25 -0.38 8.99 -2.11
C MET A 25 0.13 9.67 -3.39
N LEU A 26 0.05 9.00 -4.54
CA LEU A 26 0.55 9.52 -5.83
C LEU A 26 -0.42 10.47 -6.53
N MET A 27 -1.73 10.25 -6.37
CA MET A 27 -2.77 11.05 -7.03
C MET A 27 -3.43 12.07 -6.10
N GLY A 28 -3.38 11.82 -4.79
CA GLY A 28 -3.88 12.75 -3.77
C GLY A 28 -2.88 13.87 -3.48
N ASP A 29 -3.40 15.02 -3.05
CA ASP A 29 -2.58 16.09 -2.48
C ASP A 29 -2.14 15.65 -1.07
N THR A 30 -0.99 14.99 -0.98
CA THR A 30 -0.41 14.46 0.28
C THR A 30 0.95 15.11 0.57
N PRO A 31 0.96 16.37 1.08
CA PRO A 31 2.19 17.14 1.26
C PRO A 31 3.23 16.45 2.14
N GLU A 32 2.79 15.64 3.11
CA GLU A 32 3.68 14.90 4.01
C GLU A 32 4.43 13.78 3.30
N PHE A 33 3.77 13.09 2.37
CA PHE A 33 4.39 12.03 1.57
C PHE A 33 5.38 12.64 0.58
N ASP A 34 4.96 13.68 -0.15
CA ASP A 34 5.85 14.41 -1.06
C ASP A 34 7.06 14.96 -0.32
N ALA A 35 6.87 15.56 0.85
CA ALA A 35 7.97 16.06 1.67
C ALA A 35 8.89 14.94 2.18
N LEU A 36 8.39 13.72 2.37
CA LEU A 36 9.20 12.57 2.76
C LEU A 36 10.03 12.07 1.59
N VAL A 37 9.41 11.82 0.43
CA VAL A 37 10.10 11.29 -0.76
C VAL A 37 11.07 12.32 -1.34
N ASN A 38 10.74 13.61 -1.30
CA ASN A 38 11.63 14.67 -1.79
C ASN A 38 12.89 14.89 -0.95
N ARG A 39 13.03 14.25 0.23
CA ARG A 39 14.30 14.21 0.98
C ARG A 39 15.35 13.35 0.27
N ASP A 40 14.91 12.31 -0.41
CA ASP A 40 15.74 11.48 -1.29
C ASP A 40 14.96 11.19 -2.59
N PRO A 41 15.10 12.06 -3.60
CA PRO A 41 14.35 11.92 -4.84
C PRO A 41 14.58 10.60 -5.59
N ALA A 42 15.67 9.87 -5.29
CA ALA A 42 15.91 8.57 -5.90
C ALA A 42 14.81 7.55 -5.54
N VAL A 43 14.13 7.73 -4.41
CA VAL A 43 13.03 6.87 -3.94
C VAL A 43 11.81 6.91 -4.87
N TRP A 44 11.63 7.97 -5.67
CA TRP A 44 10.56 8.01 -6.68
C TRP A 44 10.65 6.86 -7.67
N SER A 45 11.86 6.47 -8.07
CA SER A 45 12.06 5.40 -9.06
C SER A 45 11.48 4.05 -8.63
N PRO A 46 11.85 3.46 -7.46
CA PRO A 46 11.25 2.22 -7.01
C PRO A 46 9.76 2.36 -6.66
N VAL A 47 9.32 3.52 -6.16
CA VAL A 47 7.88 3.76 -5.89
C VAL A 47 7.06 3.66 -7.17
N TYR A 48 7.47 4.32 -8.25
CA TYR A 48 6.79 4.23 -9.54
C TYR A 48 6.88 2.83 -10.16
N ALA A 49 8.02 2.13 -10.00
CA ALA A 49 8.17 0.76 -10.48
C ALA A 49 7.18 -0.19 -9.79
N ILE A 50 7.04 -0.09 -8.47
CA ILE A 50 6.07 -0.89 -7.70
C ILE A 50 4.64 -0.52 -8.05
N SER A 51 4.30 0.78 -8.12
CA SER A 51 2.96 1.24 -8.49
C SER A 51 2.56 0.74 -9.88
N GLY A 52 3.42 0.91 -10.87
CA GLY A 52 3.17 0.46 -12.24
C GLY A 52 3.02 -1.06 -12.35
N ALA A 53 3.80 -1.83 -11.59
CA ALA A 53 3.66 -3.28 -11.54
C ALA A 53 2.30 -3.69 -10.94
N LEU A 54 1.82 -3.01 -9.90
CA LEU A 54 0.51 -3.29 -9.30
C LEU A 54 -0.65 -2.88 -10.22
N GLU A 55 -0.59 -1.70 -10.82
CA GLU A 55 -1.61 -1.19 -11.75
C GLU A 55 -1.81 -2.11 -12.98
N THR A 56 -0.73 -2.75 -13.45
CA THR A 56 -0.79 -3.64 -14.61
C THR A 56 -1.21 -5.06 -14.28
N THR A 57 -1.20 -5.46 -13.00
CA THR A 57 -1.49 -6.83 -12.56
C THR A 57 -2.82 -6.97 -11.82
N LEU A 58 -3.28 -5.94 -11.11
CA LEU A 58 -4.52 -5.95 -10.35
C LEU A 58 -5.70 -5.47 -11.19
N VAL A 59 -6.53 -6.40 -11.66
CA VAL A 59 -7.75 -6.07 -12.42
C VAL A 59 -8.88 -5.55 -11.53
N GLU A 60 -8.81 -5.83 -10.23
CA GLU A 60 -9.80 -5.45 -9.23
C GLU A 60 -10.02 -3.94 -9.13
N VAL A 61 -9.02 -3.11 -9.45
CA VAL A 61 -9.12 -1.65 -9.42
C VAL A 61 -10.21 -1.11 -10.36
N PHE A 62 -10.63 -1.91 -11.33
CA PHE A 62 -11.71 -1.58 -12.28
C PHE A 62 -13.06 -2.18 -11.89
N LYS A 63 -13.13 -2.96 -10.81
CA LYS A 63 -14.38 -3.56 -10.36
C LYS A 63 -15.25 -2.53 -9.61
N PRO A 64 -16.59 -2.60 -9.75
CA PRO A 64 -17.48 -1.68 -9.07
C PRO A 64 -17.49 -1.85 -7.54
N ASP A 65 -17.11 -3.03 -7.04
CA ASP A 65 -17.00 -3.39 -5.62
C ASP A 65 -15.56 -3.28 -5.10
N TYR A 66 -14.66 -2.57 -5.80
CA TYR A 66 -13.24 -2.46 -5.42
C TYR A 66 -13.03 -2.01 -3.97
N LEU A 67 -13.76 -0.99 -3.53
CA LEU A 67 -13.63 -0.46 -2.16
C LEU A 67 -14.03 -1.49 -1.10
N ASP A 68 -15.02 -2.34 -1.38
CA ASP A 68 -15.43 -3.41 -0.48
C ASP A 68 -14.36 -4.50 -0.39
N LEU A 69 -13.71 -4.82 -1.53
CA LEU A 69 -12.58 -5.76 -1.58
C LEU A 69 -11.39 -5.24 -0.76
N VAL A 70 -11.04 -3.96 -0.90
CA VAL A 70 -9.99 -3.29 -0.12
C VAL A 70 -10.33 -3.30 1.37
N ALA A 71 -11.56 -2.97 1.76
CA ALA A 71 -11.98 -2.99 3.16
C ALA A 71 -11.89 -4.40 3.76
N ALA A 72 -12.35 -5.42 3.04
CA ALA A 72 -12.28 -6.80 3.50
C ALA A 72 -10.83 -7.31 3.61
N ALA A 73 -9.97 -6.95 2.65
CA ALA A 73 -8.54 -7.25 2.70
C ALA A 73 -7.86 -6.57 3.90
N ARG A 74 -8.23 -5.31 4.17
CA ARG A 74 -7.72 -4.55 5.32
C ARG A 74 -7.99 -5.30 6.63
N GLU A 75 -9.23 -5.70 6.88
CA GLU A 75 -9.58 -6.41 8.11
C GLU A 75 -8.78 -7.70 8.29
N ARG A 76 -8.66 -8.50 7.22
CA ARG A 76 -7.85 -9.74 7.25
C ARG A 76 -6.39 -9.46 7.56
N LEU A 77 -5.81 -8.41 6.99
CA LEU A 77 -4.42 -8.03 7.26
C LEU A 77 -4.24 -7.51 8.68
N LEU A 78 -5.15 -6.66 9.17
CA LEU A 78 -5.09 -6.15 10.55
C LEU A 78 -5.18 -7.30 11.56
N ASP A 79 -6.05 -8.28 11.32
CA ASP A 79 -6.12 -9.51 12.11
C ASP A 79 -4.80 -10.30 12.06
N SER A 80 -4.20 -10.44 10.88
CA SER A 80 -2.93 -11.16 10.71
C SER A 80 -1.73 -10.50 11.41
N LEU A 81 -1.77 -9.17 11.57
CA LEU A 81 -0.70 -8.37 12.18
C LEU A 81 -0.80 -8.33 13.72
N GLY A 82 -1.85 -8.89 14.32
CA GLY A 82 -2.04 -8.90 15.77
C GLY A 82 -2.01 -7.51 16.37
N GLU A 83 -1.17 -7.29 17.39
CA GLU A 83 -1.06 -5.99 18.10
C GLU A 83 -0.59 -4.83 17.21
N ILE A 84 0.13 -5.10 16.12
CA ILE A 84 0.55 -4.05 15.17
C ILE A 84 -0.65 -3.54 14.36
N GLY A 85 -1.53 -4.46 13.93
CA GLY A 85 -2.72 -4.12 13.17
C GLY A 85 -3.87 -3.61 14.05
N ARG A 86 -4.02 -4.19 15.25
CA ARG A 86 -5.02 -3.80 16.23
C ARG A 86 -4.33 -3.54 17.58
N PRO A 87 -3.74 -2.34 17.77
CA PRO A 87 -3.15 -1.98 19.05
C PRO A 87 -4.23 -2.02 20.15
N PRO A 88 -3.86 -2.39 21.39
CA PRO A 88 -4.80 -2.38 22.49
C PRO A 88 -5.37 -0.98 22.66
N ASN A 89 -6.70 -0.88 22.71
CA ASN A 89 -7.39 0.38 22.96
C ASN A 89 -7.06 0.83 24.38
N ASN A 90 -6.09 1.75 24.52
CA ASN A 90 -5.76 2.38 25.80
C ASN A 90 -6.84 3.41 26.17
N THR A 91 -8.07 2.94 26.39
CA THR A 91 -9.17 3.75 26.95
C THR A 91 -9.50 3.20 28.33
N THR A 92 -8.63 3.44 29.30
CA THR A 92 -8.97 3.39 30.72
C THR A 92 -8.11 4.41 31.49
N GLN A 93 -8.78 5.50 31.88
CA GLN A 93 -8.56 6.33 33.08
C GLN A 93 -7.23 7.06 33.27
N ALA A 94 -7.28 8.39 33.14
CA ALA A 94 -7.12 9.34 34.25
C ALA A 94 -7.81 10.67 33.92
#